data_AF-G7ING7-F1
#
_entry.id   AF-G7ING7-F1
#
_cell.length_a   1.000
_cell.length_b   1.000
_cell.length_c   1.000
_cell.angle_alpha   90.00
_cell.angle_beta   90.00
_cell.angle_gamma   90.00
#
_symmetry.space_group_name_H-M   'P 1'
#
loop_
_entity.id
_entity.type
_entity.pdbx_description
1 polymer ?
#
loop_
_entity_poly.entity_id
_entity_poly.type
_entity_poly.pdbx_seq_one_letter_code
_entity_poly.pdbx_strand_id
1 'polypeptide(L)'
;MSKSFSFFAILTLVVAVQLIQVEGVCTNVVANCVDKEVHCPQVCQDFGKGAKPISTNCDFYNLCTCSYEHPVTGQFGVNQCSIGMGLCTSDCRNDCCDKRCTSKYPKSGVGFCVQDYGLDYCSCTYRRP
;
A
#
# COMPACT_ATOMS: atom_id res chain seq x y z
N MET A 1 -39.45 -2.52 -51.48
CA MET A 1 -38.43 -3.52 -51.10
C MET A 1 -37.25 -2.79 -50.47
N SER A 2 -37.16 -2.86 -49.15
CA SER A 2 -36.17 -2.19 -48.31
C SER A 2 -34.89 -3.03 -48.28
N LYS A 3 -33.73 -2.44 -48.60
CA LYS A 3 -32.43 -3.11 -48.49
C LYS A 3 -31.55 -2.37 -47.50
N SER A 4 -31.24 -3.08 -46.42
CA SER A 4 -29.97 -3.06 -45.70
C SER A 4 -29.71 -1.89 -44.74
N PHE A 5 -30.32 -2.00 -43.56
CA PHE A 5 -29.82 -1.42 -42.32
C PHE A 5 -28.55 -2.16 -41.90
N SER A 6 -27.38 -1.71 -42.35
CA SER A 6 -26.09 -2.32 -41.97
C SER A 6 -25.02 -1.27 -41.69
N PHE A 7 -25.25 -0.36 -40.74
CA PHE A 7 -24.20 0.58 -40.29
C PHE A 7 -24.23 0.90 -38.78
N PHE A 8 -24.88 0.09 -37.94
CA PHE A 8 -24.97 0.32 -36.49
C PHE A 8 -24.44 -0.84 -35.62
N ALA A 9 -23.34 -1.47 -36.02
CA ALA A 9 -22.71 -2.53 -35.22
C ALA A 9 -21.18 -2.44 -35.19
N ILE A 10 -20.63 -1.22 -35.31
CA ILE A 10 -19.19 -0.99 -35.15
C ILE A 10 -18.94 -0.61 -33.69
N LEU A 11 -18.65 -1.64 -32.91
CA LEU A 11 -17.72 -1.63 -31.77
C LEU A 11 -18.07 -0.71 -30.59
N THR A 12 -19.13 -1.05 -29.84
CA THR A 12 -19.26 -0.74 -28.41
C THR A 12 -18.52 -1.74 -27.51
N LEU A 13 -17.44 -2.33 -28.02
CA LEU A 13 -16.49 -3.15 -27.25
C LEU A 13 -15.30 -2.29 -26.82
N VAL A 14 -15.58 -1.13 -26.19
CA VAL A 14 -14.59 -0.57 -25.27
C VAL A 14 -14.66 -1.45 -24.05
N VAL A 15 -13.87 -2.52 -24.15
CA VAL A 15 -13.31 -3.34 -23.09
C VAL A 15 -13.76 -2.79 -21.74
N ALA A 16 -14.76 -3.44 -21.15
CA ALA A 16 -14.82 -3.56 -19.71
C ALA A 16 -13.46 -4.14 -19.34
N VAL A 17 -12.48 -3.24 -19.15
CA VAL A 17 -11.29 -3.48 -18.36
C VAL A 17 -11.94 -3.75 -17.04
N GLN A 18 -12.22 -5.05 -16.84
CA GLN A 18 -12.54 -5.58 -15.56
C GLN A 18 -11.42 -4.99 -14.71
N LEU A 19 -11.79 -4.00 -13.90
CA LEU A 19 -11.13 -3.73 -12.66
C LEU A 19 -11.19 -5.09 -11.96
N ILE A 20 -10.25 -5.96 -12.30
CA ILE A 20 -9.69 -6.90 -11.38
C ILE A 20 -9.25 -5.94 -10.30
N GLN A 21 -10.13 -5.74 -9.31
CA GLN A 21 -9.72 -5.43 -7.97
C GLN A 21 -8.73 -6.54 -7.69
N VAL A 22 -7.46 -6.30 -8.04
CA VAL A 22 -6.34 -7.03 -7.48
C VAL A 22 -6.61 -6.84 -6.00
N GLU A 23 -7.06 -7.91 -5.35
CA GLU A 23 -7.49 -7.86 -3.96
C GLU A 23 -6.41 -7.09 -3.21
N GLY A 24 -6.80 -5.91 -2.70
CA GLY A 24 -5.88 -4.78 -2.58
C GLY A 24 -4.59 -5.16 -1.89
N VAL A 25 -3.45 -4.87 -2.50
CA VAL A 25 -2.16 -5.15 -1.89
C VAL A 25 -2.08 -4.50 -0.51
N CYS A 26 -1.83 -5.33 0.52
CA CYS A 26 -1.59 -4.86 1.88
C CYS A 26 -0.10 -4.62 2.06
N THR A 27 0.27 -3.40 2.41
CA THR A 27 1.66 -3.03 2.67
C THR A 27 1.94 -2.98 4.17
N ASN A 28 3.19 -3.23 4.57
CA ASN A 28 3.67 -3.06 5.94
C ASN A 28 5.10 -2.50 5.94
N VAL A 29 5.37 -1.50 6.77
CA VAL A 29 6.73 -0.99 6.99
C VAL A 29 7.33 -1.73 8.19
N VAL A 30 8.42 -2.47 7.97
CA VAL A 30 8.91 -3.46 8.95
C VAL A 30 10.34 -3.24 9.42
N ALA A 31 11.12 -2.42 8.71
CA ALA A 31 12.51 -2.13 9.07
C ALA A 31 13.04 -0.90 8.31
N ASN A 32 14.29 -0.53 8.58
CA ASN A 32 15.08 0.41 7.79
C ASN A 32 16.27 -0.30 7.13
N CYS A 33 16.36 -0.20 5.81
CA CYS A 33 17.38 -0.82 4.95
C CYS A 33 18.73 -0.11 4.98
N VAL A 34 18.89 1.04 5.66
CA VAL A 34 20.22 1.64 5.92
C VAL A 34 21.05 0.75 6.83
N ASP A 35 20.38 0.02 7.72
CA ASP A 35 21.04 -0.95 8.58
C ASP A 35 21.60 -2.10 7.71
N LYS A 36 22.92 -2.28 7.76
CA LYS A 36 23.64 -3.28 6.96
C LYS A 36 23.27 -4.72 7.35
N GLU A 37 22.69 -4.91 8.53
CA GLU A 37 22.21 -6.21 8.98
C GLU A 37 20.79 -6.52 8.47
N VAL A 38 20.08 -5.52 7.92
CA VAL A 38 18.70 -5.68 7.43
C VAL A 38 18.71 -6.20 5.99
N HIS A 39 18.35 -7.47 5.83
CA HIS A 39 17.99 -8.06 4.54
C HIS A 39 16.46 -8.02 4.35
N CYS A 40 15.94 -6.95 3.76
CA CYS A 40 14.49 -6.67 3.68
C CYS A 40 13.63 -7.86 3.18
N PRO A 41 14.02 -8.61 2.13
CA PRO A 41 13.26 -9.80 1.74
C PRO A 41 13.10 -10.86 2.84
N GLN A 42 14.13 -11.03 3.68
CA GLN A 42 14.09 -11.98 4.80
C GLN A 42 13.18 -11.45 5.91
N VAL A 43 13.33 -10.17 6.27
CA VAL A 43 12.45 -9.52 7.26
C VAL A 43 10.98 -9.63 6.86
N CYS A 44 10.66 -9.45 5.58
CA CYS A 44 9.30 -9.61 5.08
C CYS A 44 8.79 -11.06 5.16
N GLN A 45 9.64 -12.06 4.96
CA GLN A 45 9.23 -13.46 5.15
C GLN A 45 8.91 -13.75 6.62
N ASP A 46 9.77 -13.29 7.52
CA ASP A 46 9.62 -13.49 8.96
C ASP A 46 8.38 -12.75 9.51
N PHE A 47 8.17 -11.50 9.07
CA PHE A 47 7.00 -10.70 9.43
C PHE A 47 5.67 -11.33 8.99
N GLY A 48 5.66 -11.94 7.80
CA GLY A 48 4.47 -12.56 7.21
C GLY A 48 4.01 -13.85 7.91
N LYS A 49 4.84 -14.44 8.79
CA LYS A 49 4.54 -15.69 9.54
C LYS A 49 3.96 -16.80 8.65
N GLY A 50 4.60 -17.06 7.52
CA GLY A 50 4.18 -18.08 6.55
C GLY A 50 3.40 -17.54 5.36
N ALA A 51 2.92 -16.28 5.40
CA ALA A 51 2.45 -15.59 4.22
C ALA A 51 3.63 -15.14 3.36
N LYS A 52 3.64 -15.53 2.07
CA LYS A 52 4.68 -15.12 1.13
C LYS A 52 4.45 -13.66 0.70
N PRO A 53 5.44 -12.76 0.81
CA PRO A 53 5.31 -11.42 0.27
C PRO A 53 5.22 -11.47 -1.26
N ILE A 54 4.31 -10.69 -1.84
CA ILE A 54 4.20 -10.51 -3.30
C ILE A 54 5.24 -9.51 -3.82
N SER A 55 5.68 -8.58 -2.98
CA SER A 55 6.82 -7.72 -3.25
C SER A 55 7.46 -7.24 -1.96
N THR A 56 8.75 -6.90 -2.05
CA THR A 56 9.54 -6.33 -0.96
C THR A 56 10.33 -5.18 -1.52
N ASN A 57 10.35 -4.04 -0.85
CA ASN A 57 10.97 -2.83 -1.37
C ASN A 57 11.79 -2.09 -0.30
N CYS A 58 12.93 -1.51 -0.71
CA CYS A 58 13.79 -0.62 0.08
C CYS A 58 13.91 0.79 -0.56
N ASP A 59 12.94 1.25 -1.35
CA ASP A 59 13.08 2.52 -2.08
C ASP A 59 12.76 3.76 -1.23
N PHE A 60 11.61 3.77 -0.55
CA PHE A 60 11.08 4.99 0.08
C PHE A 60 11.77 5.28 1.41
N TYR A 61 12.68 6.25 1.41
CA TYR A 61 13.45 6.69 2.59
C TYR A 61 14.21 5.54 3.28
N ASN A 62 14.64 4.55 2.50
CA ASN A 62 15.23 3.30 2.98
C ASN A 62 14.31 2.51 3.91
N LEU A 63 12.99 2.70 3.89
CA LEU A 63 12.07 1.88 4.67
C LEU A 63 11.83 0.54 3.95
N CYS A 64 12.06 -0.55 4.67
CA CYS A 64 11.70 -1.89 4.19
C CYS A 64 10.17 -2.02 4.23
N THR A 65 9.58 -2.07 3.04
CA THR A 65 8.14 -2.21 2.85
C THR A 65 7.82 -3.57 2.23
N CYS A 66 6.97 -4.32 2.92
CA CYS A 66 6.51 -5.64 2.49
C CYS A 66 5.09 -5.54 1.96
N SER A 67 4.82 -6.16 0.82
CA SER A 67 3.49 -6.25 0.23
C SER A 67 2.98 -7.68 0.29
N TYR A 68 1.71 -7.86 0.64
CA TYR A 68 1.02 -9.15 0.69
C TYR A 68 -0.32 -9.06 -0.02
N GLU A 69 -0.80 -10.20 -0.52
CA GLU A 69 -2.12 -10.31 -1.14
C GLU A 69 -3.23 -10.01 -0.11
N HIS A 70 -3.07 -10.47 1.13
CA HIS A 70 -3.99 -10.23 2.25
C HIS A 70 -3.30 -9.57 3.45
N PRO A 71 -4.04 -8.89 4.34
CA PRO A 71 -3.49 -8.44 5.61
C PRO A 71 -2.90 -9.64 6.38
N VAL A 72 -1.65 -9.50 6.78
CA VAL A 72 -0.97 -10.50 7.59
C VAL A 72 -1.02 -10.08 9.05
N THR A 73 -1.16 -11.06 9.93
CA THR A 73 -1.05 -10.83 11.37
C THR A 73 0.44 -10.67 11.69
N GLY A 74 0.91 -9.42 11.62
CA GLY A 74 2.31 -9.09 11.86
C GLY A 74 2.76 -9.38 13.30
N GLN A 75 3.89 -8.78 13.70
CA GLN A 75 4.48 -9.00 15.02
C GLN A 75 3.55 -8.58 16.18
N PHE A 76 2.63 -7.63 15.96
CA PHE A 76 1.74 -7.07 16.98
C PHE A 76 0.30 -7.60 16.96
N GLY A 77 0.02 -8.68 16.21
CA GLY A 77 -1.30 -9.33 16.29
C GLY A 77 -2.46 -8.56 15.63
N VAL A 78 -2.19 -7.45 14.95
CA VAL A 78 -3.21 -6.63 14.27
C VAL A 78 -3.22 -6.89 12.76
N ASN A 79 -4.41 -7.22 12.23
CA ASN A 79 -4.65 -7.31 10.78
C ASN A 79 -4.88 -5.90 10.22
N GLN A 80 -3.81 -5.13 10.12
CA GLN A 80 -3.83 -3.77 9.59
C GLN A 80 -2.70 -3.59 8.59
N CYS A 81 -2.95 -2.81 7.54
CA CYS A 81 -1.92 -2.44 6.58
C CYS A 81 -1.32 -1.10 6.99
N SER A 82 -0.04 -0.89 6.67
CA SER A 82 0.66 0.37 6.90
C SER A 82 1.57 0.72 5.72
N ILE A 83 1.61 1.99 5.37
CA ILE A 83 2.52 2.50 4.34
C ILE A 83 3.16 3.82 4.78
N GLY A 84 4.44 3.99 4.47
CA GLY A 84 5.11 5.29 4.58
C GLY A 84 4.67 6.24 3.46
N MET A 85 4.32 7.48 3.79
CA MET A 85 3.80 8.47 2.84
C MET A 85 4.67 9.75 2.71
N GLY A 86 5.93 9.69 3.13
CA GLY A 86 6.81 10.87 3.17
C GLY A 86 7.55 10.99 4.49
N LEU A 87 8.63 11.75 4.50
CA LEU A 87 9.19 12.28 5.75
C LEU A 87 8.26 13.34 6.33
N CYS A 88 8.21 13.40 7.65
CA CYS A 88 7.57 14.49 8.34
C CYS A 88 8.55 15.66 8.49
N THR A 89 8.03 16.86 8.26
CA THR A 89 8.80 18.11 8.31
C THR A 89 8.04 19.14 9.13
N SER A 90 8.60 20.33 9.33
CA SER A 90 7.86 21.46 9.92
C SER A 90 6.55 21.75 9.20
N ASP A 91 6.52 21.53 7.87
CA ASP A 91 5.43 21.91 7.00
C ASP A 91 4.39 20.79 6.83
N CYS A 92 4.73 19.57 7.25
CA CYS A 92 3.83 18.43 7.20
C CYS A 92 3.98 17.60 8.47
N ARG A 93 3.15 17.93 9.46
CA ARG A 93 2.99 17.20 10.73
C ARG A 93 1.75 16.30 10.67
N ASN A 94 1.19 15.94 11.83
CA ASN A 94 0.11 14.96 11.94
C ASN A 94 -1.13 15.31 11.12
N ASP A 95 -1.57 16.57 11.11
CA ASP A 95 -2.73 17.02 10.34
C ASP A 95 -2.53 16.85 8.83
N CYS A 96 -1.36 17.23 8.32
CA CYS A 96 -0.98 17.04 6.93
C CYS A 96 -0.85 15.54 6.58
N CYS A 97 -0.22 14.76 7.45
CA CYS A 97 -0.05 13.32 7.26
C CYS A 97 -1.40 12.59 7.25
N ASP A 98 -2.27 12.88 8.21
CA ASP A 98 -3.61 12.31 8.29
C ASP A 98 -4.44 12.68 7.08
N LYS A 99 -4.40 13.95 6.64
CA LYS A 99 -5.09 14.39 5.42
C LYS A 99 -4.60 13.65 4.17
N ARG A 100 -3.29 13.39 4.04
CA ARG A 100 -2.74 12.59 2.94
C ARG A 100 -3.22 11.14 3.02
N CYS A 101 -3.19 10.55 4.21
CA CYS A 101 -3.59 9.18 4.45
C CYS A 101 -5.09 8.95 4.18
N THR A 102 -5.95 9.78 4.74
CA THR A 102 -7.41 9.76 4.53
C THR A 102 -7.79 10.08 3.09
N SER A 103 -7.06 10.96 2.40
CA SER A 103 -7.26 11.18 0.96
C SER A 103 -7.01 9.92 0.13
N LYS A 104 -5.99 9.13 0.47
CA LYS A 104 -5.66 7.88 -0.22
C LYS A 104 -6.55 6.70 0.22
N TYR A 105 -6.90 6.64 1.50
CA TYR A 105 -7.68 5.56 2.12
C TYR A 105 -8.90 6.13 2.88
N PRO A 106 -9.92 6.66 2.19
CA PRO A 106 -10.97 7.47 2.80
C PRO A 106 -11.89 6.76 3.80
N LYS A 107 -11.92 5.42 3.79
CA LYS A 107 -12.80 4.63 4.66
C LYS A 107 -12.18 4.25 6.01
N SER A 108 -10.85 4.21 6.08
CA SER A 108 -10.14 3.56 7.19
C SER A 108 -8.73 4.10 7.44
N GLY A 109 -8.25 4.99 6.58
CA GLY A 109 -6.93 5.59 6.67
C GLY A 109 -6.84 6.48 7.90
N VAL A 110 -5.77 6.29 8.68
CA VAL A 110 -5.39 7.16 9.78
C VAL A 110 -3.88 7.38 9.68
N GLY A 111 -3.47 8.63 9.57
CA GLY A 111 -2.08 9.01 9.34
C GLY A 111 -1.48 9.79 10.51
N PHE A 112 -0.26 9.41 10.92
CA PHE A 112 0.51 10.16 11.92
C PHE A 112 1.98 10.22 11.55
N CYS A 113 2.64 11.31 11.94
CA CYS A 113 4.09 11.35 11.98
C CYS A 113 4.56 10.48 13.14
N VAL A 114 5.39 9.49 12.83
CA VAL A 114 5.98 8.58 13.80
C VAL A 114 7.49 8.65 13.70
N GLN A 115 8.17 8.45 14.83
CA GLN A 115 9.62 8.36 14.88
C GLN A 115 10.02 6.90 15.08
N ASP A 116 10.10 6.17 13.97
CA ASP A 116 10.40 4.73 13.94
C ASP A 116 11.57 4.45 12.99
N TYR A 117 12.32 3.39 13.30
CA TYR A 117 13.50 2.96 12.53
C TYR A 117 14.53 4.08 12.25
N GLY A 118 14.63 5.05 13.17
CA GLY A 118 15.55 6.19 13.05
C GLY A 118 15.07 7.31 12.11
N LEU A 119 13.81 7.30 11.69
CA LEU A 119 13.23 8.29 10.78
C LEU A 119 11.95 8.90 11.36
N ASP A 120 11.76 10.21 11.17
CA ASP A 120 10.47 10.89 11.39
C ASP A 120 9.69 10.89 10.07
N TYR A 121 8.69 10.01 9.95
CA TYR A 121 7.95 9.80 8.71
C TYR A 121 6.45 9.68 8.93
N CYS A 122 5.70 10.02 7.88
CA CYS A 122 4.25 9.89 7.86
C CYS A 122 3.87 8.43 7.67
N SER A 123 3.46 7.78 8.75
CA SER A 123 2.90 6.43 8.74
C SER A 123 1.40 6.50 8.53
N CYS A 124 0.92 5.86 7.47
CA CYS A 124 -0.49 5.75 7.16
C CYS A 124 -0.96 4.32 7.38
N THR A 125 -1.83 4.14 8.36
CA THR A 125 -2.43 2.84 8.66
C THR A 125 -3.83 2.78 8.05
N TYR A 126 -4.21 1.63 7.51
CA TYR A 126 -5.50 1.46 6.84
C TYR A 126 -6.01 0.03 6.95
N ARG A 127 -7.33 -0.13 6.88
CA ARG A 127 -8.00 -1.43 6.73
C ARG A 127 -8.43 -1.62 5.29
N ARG A 128 -8.22 -2.83 4.77
CA ARG A 128 -8.88 -3.24 3.53
C ARG A 128 -10.40 -3.27 3.74
N PRO A 129 -11.18 -2.75 2.78
CA PRO A 129 -12.62 -2.99 2.72
C PRO A 129 -12.92 -4.45 2.39
#